data_AF-X1GQJ8-F1
#
_entry.id   AF-X1GQJ8-F1
#
_cell.length_a   1.000
_cell.length_b   1.000
_cell.length_c   1.000
_cell.angle_alpha   90.00
_cell.angle_beta   90.00
_cell.angle_gamma   90.00
#
_symmetry.space_group_name_H-M   'P 1'
#
loop_
_entity.id
_entity.type
_entity.pdbx_description
1 polymer ?
#
loop_
_entity_poly.entity_id
_entity_poly.type
_entity_poly.pdbx_seq_one_letter_code
_entity_poly.pdbx_strand_id
1 'polypeptide(L)'
;RYFRLYIKGWHGPVPRIHEITLYSPGAPTPPQVPATDYVLIVGNRHDGREDGNVRRAIENSTFNLETITVPYYEVSLDMVNHLEPKPVAIILSGFDRWYENLPMFEFNGEYELIRESNIPILAICGGHQFIVMAYGYTYARDMG
;
A
#
# COMPACT_ATOMS: atom_id res chain seq x y z
N ARG A 1 2.14 16.58 19.91
CA ARG A 1 2.84 15.45 20.57
C ARG A 1 4.11 15.20 19.78
N TYR A 2 5.28 15.18 20.40
CA TYR A 2 6.56 15.07 19.69
C TYR A 2 7.25 13.75 20.07
N PHE A 3 7.85 13.08 19.09
CA PHE A 3 8.72 11.93 19.31
C PHE A 3 10.17 12.42 19.29
N ARG A 4 11.00 11.91 20.20
CA ARG A 4 12.43 12.22 20.24
C ARG A 4 13.21 10.94 19.94
N LEU A 5 13.88 10.92 18.79
CA LEU A 5 14.81 9.84 18.43
C LEU A 5 16.20 10.14 18.98
N TYR A 6 16.83 9.14 19.61
CA TYR A 6 18.20 9.21 20.11
C TYR A 6 19.08 8.18 19.41
N ILE A 7 19.98 8.66 18.54
CA ILE A 7 20.99 7.82 17.90
C ILE A 7 22.18 7.68 18.87
N LYS A 8 22.31 6.52 19.52
CA LYS A 8 23.33 6.27 20.56
C LYS A 8 24.70 5.87 20.01
N GLY A 9 24.79 5.55 18.73
CA GLY A 9 26.00 5.08 18.07
C GLY A 9 25.81 5.07 16.56
N TRP A 10 26.90 5.26 15.83
CA TRP A 10 26.87 5.51 14.39
C TRP A 10 28.26 5.26 13.78
N HIS A 11 28.31 4.86 12.51
CA HIS A 11 29.56 4.71 11.76
C HIS A 11 29.39 5.33 10.36
N GLY A 12 30.24 6.32 10.01
CA GLY A 12 30.22 7.01 8.71
C GLY A 12 30.47 8.53 8.81
N PRO A 13 30.13 9.33 7.77
CA PRO A 13 30.27 10.80 7.75
C PRO A 13 29.05 11.65 8.22
N VAL A 14 27.78 11.26 7.93
CA VAL A 14 26.55 11.86 8.55
C VAL A 14 25.42 10.84 8.86
N PRO A 15 24.88 10.75 10.10
CA PRO A 15 23.75 9.86 10.43
C PRO A 15 22.54 10.19 9.57
N ARG A 16 22.05 9.17 8.86
CA ARG A 16 20.84 9.27 8.04
C ARG A 16 19.77 8.37 8.64
N ILE A 17 18.65 8.99 8.98
CA ILE A 17 17.42 8.27 9.24
C ILE A 17 16.73 8.18 7.88
N HIS A 18 16.61 6.96 7.36
CA HIS A 18 15.90 6.74 6.11
C HIS A 18 14.38 6.77 6.34
N GLU A 19 13.93 6.26 7.49
CA GLU A 19 12.51 6.21 7.85
C GLU A 19 12.27 6.02 9.35
N ILE A 20 11.14 6.52 9.85
CA ILE A 20 10.57 6.19 11.16
C ILE A 20 9.09 5.82 10.95
N THR A 21 8.76 4.54 11.05
CA THR A 21 7.37 4.06 11.04
C THR A 21 6.88 3.93 12.48
N LEU A 22 5.82 4.65 12.82
CA LEU A 22 5.23 4.64 14.16
C LEU A 22 3.94 3.84 14.14
N TYR A 23 3.98 2.63 14.70
CA TYR A 23 2.77 1.84 14.92
C TYR A 23 2.05 2.34 16.19
N SER A 24 0.75 2.52 16.13
CA SER A 24 -0.09 2.61 17.31
C SER A 24 -0.07 1.27 18.07
N PRO A 25 -0.39 1.23 19.38
CA PRO A 25 -0.55 -0.03 20.08
C PRO A 25 -1.68 -0.85 19.44
N GLY A 26 -1.32 -2.00 18.87
CA GLY A 26 -2.23 -2.94 18.22
C GLY A 26 -1.99 -3.02 16.71
N ALA A 27 -2.02 -4.23 16.15
CA ALA A 27 -2.15 -4.41 14.72
C ALA A 27 -3.51 -3.83 14.26
N PRO A 28 -3.61 -3.19 13.09
CA PRO A 28 -4.90 -2.84 12.54
C PRO A 28 -5.77 -4.10 12.49
N THR A 29 -7.05 -3.95 12.84
CA THR A 29 -7.99 -5.07 12.78
C THR A 29 -7.99 -5.60 11.34
N PRO A 30 -7.73 -6.90 11.11
CA PRO A 30 -7.77 -7.46 9.77
C PRO A 30 -9.13 -7.17 9.12
N PRO A 31 -9.17 -6.84 7.83
CA PRO A 31 -10.44 -6.59 7.16
C PRO A 31 -11.29 -7.87 7.17
N GLN A 32 -12.61 -7.70 7.20
CA GLN A 32 -13.51 -8.84 7.01
C GLN A 32 -13.41 -9.31 5.55
N VAL A 33 -13.07 -10.58 5.37
CA VAL A 33 -12.91 -11.19 4.04
C VAL A 33 -14.12 -12.03 3.65
N PRO A 34 -14.54 -12.02 2.37
CA PRO A 34 -15.53 -12.95 1.85
C PRO A 34 -15.09 -14.41 1.98
N ALA A 35 -16.06 -15.32 1.99
CA ALA A 35 -15.79 -16.76 1.90
C ALA A 35 -15.48 -17.24 0.46
N THR A 36 -15.68 -16.37 -0.52
CA THR A 36 -15.54 -16.61 -1.96
C THR A 36 -14.25 -15.97 -2.49
N ASP A 37 -13.92 -16.22 -3.76
CA ASP A 37 -12.79 -15.56 -4.42
C ASP A 37 -12.99 -14.05 -4.47
N TYR A 38 -11.96 -13.31 -4.06
CA TYR A 38 -12.04 -11.86 -3.94
C TYR A 38 -10.74 -11.17 -4.32
N VAL A 39 -10.85 -9.90 -4.69
CA VAL A 39 -9.73 -9.00 -4.96
C VAL A 39 -9.55 -8.04 -3.79
N LEU A 40 -8.32 -7.90 -3.32
CA LEU A 40 -7.95 -6.88 -2.35
C LEU A 40 -7.55 -5.60 -3.09
N ILE A 41 -8.26 -4.50 -2.84
CA ILE A 41 -7.95 -3.19 -3.39
C ILE A 41 -7.28 -2.36 -2.29
N VAL A 42 -6.09 -1.84 -2.57
CA VAL A 42 -5.43 -0.84 -1.73
C VAL A 42 -5.90 0.54 -2.19
N GLY A 43 -6.60 1.25 -1.30
CA GLY A 43 -7.17 2.57 -1.55
C GLY A 43 -6.17 3.67 -1.28
N ASN A 44 -5.62 4.27 -2.35
CA ASN A 44 -4.49 5.20 -2.29
C ASN A 44 -4.90 6.69 -2.20
N ARG A 45 -6.20 6.96 -2.14
CA ARG A 45 -6.72 8.31 -1.87
C ARG A 45 -6.40 8.70 -0.42
N HIS A 46 -6.42 10.00 -0.14
CA HIS A 46 -6.09 10.51 1.20
C HIS A 46 -6.99 9.94 2.30
N ASP A 47 -8.25 9.64 1.99
CA ASP A 47 -9.20 9.06 2.93
C ASP A 47 -9.14 7.51 2.98
N GLY A 48 -8.17 6.89 2.31
CA GLY A 48 -8.01 5.43 2.27
C GLY A 48 -8.95 4.72 1.30
N ARG A 49 -9.70 5.46 0.47
CA ARG A 49 -10.59 4.88 -0.54
C ARG A 49 -9.90 4.75 -1.90
N GLU A 50 -10.58 4.07 -2.81
CA GLU A 50 -10.33 4.13 -4.25
C GLU A 50 -11.43 4.98 -4.91
N ASP A 51 -11.26 5.35 -6.18
CA ASP A 51 -12.15 6.28 -6.90
C ASP A 51 -13.51 5.72 -7.34
N GLY A 52 -13.87 4.51 -6.91
CA GLY A 52 -15.05 3.76 -7.31
C GLY A 52 -14.90 3.03 -8.64
N ASN A 53 -13.90 3.41 -9.45
CA ASN A 53 -13.70 2.87 -10.79
C ASN A 53 -13.12 1.46 -10.76
N VAL A 54 -12.24 1.16 -9.80
CA VAL A 54 -11.59 -0.15 -9.71
C VAL A 54 -12.61 -1.19 -9.27
N ARG A 55 -13.34 -0.92 -8.18
CA ARG A 55 -14.40 -1.80 -7.69
C ARG A 55 -15.44 -2.06 -8.78
N ARG A 56 -15.93 -1.00 -9.43
CA ARG A 56 -16.92 -1.11 -10.50
C ARG A 56 -16.41 -1.91 -11.70
N ALA A 57 -15.12 -1.81 -12.05
CA ALA A 57 -14.56 -2.60 -13.15
C ALA A 57 -14.53 -4.10 -12.82
N ILE A 58 -14.23 -4.46 -11.56
CA ILE A 58 -14.20 -5.86 -11.11
C ILE A 58 -15.62 -6.42 -11.02
N GLU A 59 -16.55 -5.68 -10.43
CA GLU A 59 -17.95 -6.10 -10.27
C GLU A 59 -18.66 -6.28 -11.63
N ASN A 60 -18.28 -5.51 -12.65
CA ASN A 60 -18.81 -5.65 -14.01
C ASN A 60 -18.04 -6.67 -14.86
N SER A 61 -16.99 -7.30 -14.33
CA SER A 61 -16.22 -8.30 -15.05
C SER A 61 -16.94 -9.66 -15.06
N THR A 62 -16.54 -10.55 -15.97
CA THR A 62 -17.07 -11.93 -16.02
C THR A 62 -16.47 -12.83 -14.93
N PHE A 63 -15.59 -12.32 -14.07
CA PHE A 63 -14.87 -13.13 -13.09
C PHE A 63 -15.67 -13.44 -11.82
N ASN A 64 -16.81 -12.77 -11.58
CA ASN A 64 -17.65 -12.96 -10.40
C ASN A 64 -16.86 -12.90 -9.07
N LEU A 65 -15.99 -11.90 -8.95
CA LEU A 65 -15.12 -11.71 -7.79
C LEU A 65 -15.72 -10.67 -6.85
N GLU A 66 -15.67 -10.95 -5.54
CA GLU A 66 -15.96 -9.95 -4.52
C GLU A 66 -14.77 -8.98 -4.35
N THR A 67 -15.00 -7.83 -3.71
CA THR A 67 -13.94 -6.82 -3.53
C THR A 67 -13.90 -6.28 -2.11
N ILE A 68 -12.69 -6.26 -1.55
CA ILE A 68 -12.38 -5.60 -0.28
C ILE A 68 -11.53 -4.39 -0.59
N THR A 69 -11.82 -3.25 0.04
CA THR A 69 -10.94 -2.08 -0.03
C THR A 69 -10.33 -1.83 1.34
N VAL A 70 -9.00 -1.73 1.40
CA VAL A 70 -8.25 -1.39 2.62
C VAL A 70 -7.47 -0.10 2.36
N PRO A 71 -7.48 0.86 3.30
CA PRO A 71 -6.63 2.05 3.21
C PRO A 71 -5.15 1.73 3.07
N TYR A 72 -4.43 2.50 2.25
CA TYR A 72 -2.98 2.33 2.06
C TYR A 72 -2.18 2.31 3.38
N TYR A 73 -2.56 3.14 4.34
CA TYR A 73 -1.90 3.25 5.65
C TYR A 73 -2.27 2.13 6.64
N GLU A 74 -3.19 1.23 6.29
CA GLU A 74 -3.55 0.04 7.09
C GLU A 74 -3.05 -1.27 6.47
N VAL A 75 -2.49 -1.19 5.26
CA VAL A 75 -1.97 -2.35 4.54
C VAL A 75 -0.57 -2.71 5.04
N SER A 76 -0.30 -4.01 5.13
CA SER A 76 1.03 -4.57 5.35
C SER A 76 1.12 -5.97 4.75
N LEU A 77 2.34 -6.46 4.50
CA LEU A 77 2.56 -7.84 4.08
C LEU A 77 2.05 -8.84 5.13
N ASP A 78 2.27 -8.53 6.42
CA ASP A 78 1.79 -9.34 7.53
C ASP A 78 0.27 -9.47 7.54
N MET A 79 -0.46 -8.36 7.32
CA MET A 79 -1.92 -8.37 7.25
C MET A 79 -2.40 -9.28 6.12
N VAL A 80 -1.85 -9.15 4.92
CA VAL A 80 -2.20 -9.98 3.76
C VAL A 80 -1.87 -11.46 4.00
N ASN A 81 -0.73 -11.75 4.63
CA ASN A 81 -0.31 -13.10 5.01
C ASN A 81 -1.20 -13.75 6.08
N HIS A 82 -2.01 -12.99 6.81
CA HIS A 82 -2.98 -13.52 7.77
C HIS A 82 -4.42 -13.60 7.24
N LEU A 83 -4.70 -13.13 6.02
CA LEU A 83 -6.04 -13.26 5.41
C LEU A 83 -6.34 -14.71 5.03
N GLU A 84 -7.51 -15.21 5.42
CA GLU A 84 -7.99 -16.54 5.07
C GLU A 84 -9.49 -16.46 4.70
N PRO A 85 -9.88 -16.73 3.43
CA PRO A 85 -9.04 -17.14 2.30
C PRO A 85 -8.09 -16.03 1.81
N LYS A 86 -7.08 -16.38 0.99
CA LYS A 86 -6.19 -15.41 0.34
C LYS A 86 -6.90 -14.68 -0.80
N PRO A 87 -6.60 -13.39 -1.06
CA PRO A 87 -7.09 -12.71 -2.25
C PRO A 87 -6.47 -13.33 -3.50
N VAL A 88 -7.24 -13.41 -4.59
CA VAL A 88 -6.74 -13.93 -5.88
C VAL A 88 -5.80 -12.95 -6.57
N ALA A 89 -5.94 -11.65 -6.26
CA ALA A 89 -5.09 -10.58 -6.72
C ALA A 89 -5.15 -9.38 -5.75
N ILE A 90 -4.11 -8.55 -5.79
CA ILE A 90 -4.04 -7.25 -5.11
C ILE A 90 -4.05 -6.16 -6.19
N ILE A 91 -4.86 -5.12 -5.99
CA ILE A 91 -4.88 -3.95 -6.86
C ILE A 91 -4.45 -2.70 -6.09
N LEU A 92 -3.39 -2.06 -6.55
CA LEU A 92 -2.94 -0.77 -6.02
C LEU A 92 -3.65 0.35 -6.80
N SER A 93 -4.56 1.09 -6.14
CA SER A 93 -5.34 2.12 -6.82
C SER A 93 -4.50 3.34 -7.20
N GLY A 94 -5.08 4.21 -8.04
CA GLY A 94 -4.52 5.54 -8.28
C GLY A 94 -4.64 6.46 -7.07
N PHE A 95 -3.90 7.57 -7.09
CA PHE A 95 -4.02 8.71 -6.20
C PHE A 95 -3.97 10.01 -7.02
N ASP A 96 -4.43 11.12 -6.45
CA ASP A 96 -4.49 12.46 -7.10
C ASP A 96 -3.66 13.51 -6.35
N ARG A 97 -2.48 13.10 -5.89
CA ARG A 97 -1.60 13.90 -5.05
C ARG A 97 -0.25 14.03 -5.70
N TRP A 98 0.33 15.22 -5.58
CA TRP A 98 1.71 15.49 -5.97
C TRP A 98 2.67 14.81 -4.99
N TYR A 99 3.72 14.17 -5.51
CA TYR A 99 4.66 13.38 -4.71
C TYR A 99 5.35 14.20 -3.63
N GLU A 100 5.60 15.48 -3.88
CA GLU A 100 6.25 16.40 -2.93
C GLU A 100 5.45 16.54 -1.63
N ASN A 101 4.16 16.22 -1.66
CA ASN A 101 3.25 16.32 -0.52
C ASN A 101 2.77 14.95 -0.02
N LEU A 102 3.28 13.85 -0.59
CA LEU A 102 2.92 12.51 -0.13
C LEU A 102 3.82 12.10 1.05
N PRO A 103 3.23 11.73 2.20
CA PRO A 103 3.98 11.12 3.28
C PRO A 103 4.41 9.70 2.87
N MET A 104 5.55 9.56 2.18
CA MET A 104 5.96 8.28 1.56
C MET A 104 6.09 7.11 2.54
N PHE A 105 6.39 7.40 3.81
CA PHE A 105 6.43 6.40 4.87
C PHE A 105 5.09 5.71 5.13
N GLU A 106 3.96 6.36 4.80
CA GLU A 106 2.62 5.77 4.99
C GLU A 106 2.31 4.68 3.94
N PHE A 107 3.08 4.63 2.84
CA PHE A 107 2.92 3.65 1.75
C PHE A 107 3.82 2.43 1.91
N ASN A 108 4.51 2.30 3.04
CA ASN A 108 5.45 1.21 3.28
C ASN A 108 4.85 -0.18 3.11
N GLY A 109 3.60 -0.37 3.54
CA GLY A 109 2.90 -1.63 3.33
C GLY A 109 2.77 -2.00 1.87
N GLU A 110 2.46 -1.03 1.00
CA GLU A 110 2.45 -1.26 -0.45
C GLU A 110 3.84 -1.59 -0.98
N TYR A 111 4.88 -0.90 -0.52
CA TYR A 111 6.25 -1.19 -0.94
C TYR A 111 6.71 -2.58 -0.51
N GLU A 112 6.33 -3.05 0.67
CA GLU A 112 6.55 -4.43 1.12
C GLU A 112 5.80 -5.42 0.23
N LEU A 113 4.51 -5.19 -0.04
CA LEU A 113 3.71 -6.04 -0.92
C LEU A 113 4.32 -6.15 -2.33
N ILE A 114 4.71 -5.04 -2.93
CA ILE A 114 5.33 -5.01 -4.26
C ILE A 114 6.62 -5.83 -4.32
N ARG A 115 7.41 -5.84 -3.24
CA ARG A 115 8.71 -6.50 -3.20
C ARG A 115 8.63 -7.97 -2.82
N GLU A 116 7.65 -8.35 -1.99
CA GLU A 116 7.69 -9.62 -1.26
C GLU A 116 6.43 -10.48 -1.41
N SER A 117 5.31 -9.92 -1.89
CA SER A 117 4.08 -10.69 -2.07
C SER A 117 4.19 -11.69 -3.22
N ASN A 118 3.69 -12.91 -3.00
CA ASN A 118 3.51 -13.91 -4.06
C ASN A 118 2.13 -13.82 -4.74
N ILE A 119 1.25 -12.93 -4.26
CA ILE A 119 -0.08 -12.71 -4.84
C ILE A 119 0.06 -11.78 -6.05
N PRO A 120 -0.60 -12.06 -7.18
CA PRO A 120 -0.53 -11.18 -8.35
C PRO A 120 -0.94 -9.74 -8.01
N ILE A 121 -0.10 -8.77 -8.40
CA ILE A 121 -0.35 -7.34 -8.19
C ILE A 121 -0.63 -6.66 -9.54
N LEU A 122 -1.74 -5.94 -9.61
CA LEU A 122 -2.03 -4.96 -10.66
C LEU A 122 -1.98 -3.57 -10.06
N ALA A 123 -1.29 -2.63 -10.70
CA ALA A 123 -1.18 -1.26 -10.20
C ALA A 123 -1.64 -0.26 -11.25
N ILE A 124 -2.42 0.74 -10.81
CA ILE A 124 -3.13 1.67 -11.70
C ILE A 124 -2.72 3.11 -11.40
N CYS A 125 -2.38 3.88 -12.44
CA CYS A 125 -2.01 5.30 -12.31
C CYS A 125 -0.92 5.50 -11.24
N GLY A 126 -1.23 6.24 -10.17
CA GLY A 126 -0.36 6.41 -9.01
C GLY A 126 0.18 5.11 -8.39
N GLY A 127 -0.65 4.06 -8.30
CA GLY A 127 -0.18 2.75 -7.82
C GLY A 127 0.93 2.18 -8.72
N HIS A 128 0.86 2.40 -10.04
CA HIS A 128 1.91 1.94 -10.97
C HIS A 128 3.23 2.68 -10.74
N GLN A 129 3.15 3.96 -10.36
CA GLN A 129 4.32 4.75 -10.00
C GLN A 129 4.98 4.21 -8.72
N PHE A 130 4.20 3.69 -7.77
CA PHE A 130 4.73 3.03 -6.57
C PHE A 130 5.47 1.73 -6.84
N ILE A 131 5.17 0.99 -7.91
CA ILE A 131 5.98 -0.17 -8.31
C ILE A 131 7.44 0.26 -8.50
N VAL A 132 7.66 1.37 -9.20
CA VAL A 132 9.00 1.88 -9.49
C VAL A 132 9.66 2.43 -8.21
N MET A 133 8.89 3.13 -7.37
CA MET A 133 9.40 3.68 -6.09
C MET A 133 9.81 2.61 -5.09
N ALA A 134 9.10 1.48 -5.04
CA ALA A 134 9.42 0.36 -4.14
C ALA A 134 10.84 -0.20 -4.36
N TYR A 135 11.40 -0.05 -5.57
CA TYR A 135 12.77 -0.49 -5.91
C TYR A 135 13.80 0.65 -5.88
N GLY A 136 13.50 1.76 -5.21
CA GLY A 136 14.46 2.83 -4.94
C GLY A 136 14.60 3.87 -6.06
N TYR A 137 13.72 3.85 -7.06
CA TYR A 137 13.65 4.94 -8.05
C TYR A 137 12.83 6.10 -7.48
N THR A 138 13.53 7.14 -7.00
CA THR A 138 12.92 8.34 -6.40
C THR A 138 12.46 9.37 -7.43
N TYR A 139 12.40 9.01 -8.72
CA TYR A 139 11.95 9.87 -9.81
C TYR A 139 11.16 9.04 -10.82
N ALA A 140 9.83 9.08 -10.70
CA ALA A 140 8.91 8.63 -11.73
C ALA A 140 8.41 9.88 -12.46
N ARG A 141 8.75 10.05 -13.74
CA ARG A 141 8.11 11.08 -14.56
C ARG A 141 6.65 10.71 -14.72
N ASP A 142 5.79 11.69 -14.46
CA ASP A 142 4.41 11.63 -14.92
C ASP A 142 4.41 11.38 -16.43
N MET A 143 3.54 10.49 -16.90
CA MET A 143 3.44 10.11 -18.30
C MET A 143 2.54 11.11 -19.06
N GLY A 144 2.76 12.41 -18.85
CA GLY A 144 2.13 13.51 -19.59
C GLY A 144 0.76 13.93 -19.11
#